data_AF-K5XY37-F1
#
_entry.id   AF-K5XY37-F1
#
_cell.length_a   1.000
_cell.length_b   1.000
_cell.length_c   1.000
_cell.angle_alpha   90.00
_cell.angle_beta   90.00
_cell.angle_gamma   90.00
#
_symmetry.space_group_name_H-M   'P 1'
#
loop_
_entity.id
_entity.type
_entity.pdbx_description
1 polymer ?
#
loop_
_entity_poly.entity_id
_entity_poly.type
_entity_poly.pdbx_seq_one_letter_code
_entity_poly.pdbx_strand_id
1 'polypeptide(L)'
;MTLLFSALMFGMHPQWVHVAYTAMSLYLLPLRFITYKKRAWHYFLFDLCYYVNIINFIYIWLLPSNAALFVACYCLSHGPLASAVITWRNSLVFHDQEKVTSLFIHIYPAFTFTVIRHFYPGASERFPALLKITRLDPVRALLLSGAIYCSWQLLYYKFVLVDRRHKIESGQRTTSFSYLLNDQRGVIGKFLSLIPPPYREKGFLGGQLVYAVLTVLPAVLLLYNSSIWSGCFLILIFAVSVWNGGGFYIEVFGRKFERELEALRKELGEAAIRSSGTSTPTISGTPLETDSSSVGSISPERQSVPLTNMPPPDDSWTSRSNHEVKINN
;
A
#
# COMPACT_ATOMS: atom_id res chain seq x y z
N MET A 1 -15.41 -6.43 0.07
CA MET A 1 -16.55 -6.22 1.00
C MET A 1 -16.54 -4.86 1.68
N THR A 2 -15.43 -4.42 2.27
CA THR A 2 -15.32 -3.09 2.93
C THR A 2 -15.64 -1.89 2.02
N LEU A 3 -15.29 -1.96 0.74
CA LEU A 3 -15.53 -0.90 -0.24
C LEU A 3 -17.03 -0.70 -0.53
N LEU A 4 -17.72 -1.76 -0.95
CA LEU A 4 -19.16 -1.73 -1.24
C LEU A 4 -19.95 -1.30 -0.01
N PHE A 5 -19.61 -1.86 1.15
CA PHE A 5 -20.22 -1.47 2.42
C PHE A 5 -20.04 0.03 2.72
N SER A 6 -18.85 0.58 2.51
CA SER A 6 -18.58 2.00 2.77
C SER A 6 -19.33 2.93 1.81
N ALA A 7 -19.45 2.55 0.53
CA ALA A 7 -20.22 3.31 -0.47
C ALA A 7 -21.73 3.28 -0.17
N LEU A 8 -22.30 2.11 0.13
CA LEU A 8 -23.72 1.98 0.49
C LEU A 8 -24.04 2.73 1.79
N MET A 9 -23.19 2.60 2.80
CA MET A 9 -23.34 3.32 4.06
C MET A 9 -23.30 4.84 3.85
N PHE A 10 -22.39 5.35 3.02
CA PHE A 10 -22.36 6.77 2.69
C PHE A 10 -23.66 7.24 2.02
N GLY A 11 -24.16 6.48 1.04
CA GLY A 11 -25.37 6.84 0.29
C GLY A 11 -26.66 6.74 1.11
N MET A 12 -26.76 5.75 2.00
CA MET A 12 -27.99 5.47 2.75
C MET A 12 -28.00 6.11 4.14
N HIS A 13 -26.89 6.03 4.87
CA HIS A 13 -26.79 6.51 6.25
C HIS A 13 -25.40 7.08 6.57
N PRO A 14 -25.04 8.25 6.02
CA PRO A 14 -23.72 8.87 6.19
C PRO A 14 -23.34 9.12 7.65
N GLN A 15 -24.32 9.24 8.56
CA GLN A 15 -24.07 9.39 10.00
C GLN A 15 -23.30 8.22 10.61
N TRP A 16 -23.33 7.03 10.03
CA TRP A 16 -22.60 5.86 10.55
C TRP A 16 -21.13 5.78 10.11
N VAL A 17 -20.68 6.65 9.20
CA VAL A 17 -19.32 6.56 8.63
C VAL A 17 -18.23 6.63 9.69
N HIS A 18 -18.33 7.56 10.65
CA HIS A 18 -17.36 7.66 11.75
C HIS A 18 -17.38 6.46 12.71
N VAL A 19 -18.54 5.81 12.86
CA VAL A 19 -18.68 4.58 13.66
C VAL A 19 -18.02 3.42 12.94
N ALA A 20 -18.28 3.26 11.64
CA ALA A 20 -17.63 2.25 10.82
C ALA A 20 -16.11 2.45 10.75
N TYR A 21 -15.63 3.69 10.65
CA TYR A 21 -14.21 4.02 10.76
C TYR A 21 -13.60 3.46 12.05
N THR A 22 -14.31 3.65 13.16
CA THR A 22 -13.87 3.19 14.48
C THR A 22 -13.91 1.66 14.58
N ALA A 23 -15.02 1.03 14.19
CA ALA A 23 -15.20 -0.41 14.24
C ALA A 23 -14.19 -1.15 13.36
N MET A 24 -13.97 -0.68 12.13
CA MET A 24 -12.95 -1.23 11.23
C MET A 24 -11.55 -1.02 11.80
N SER A 25 -11.25 0.12 12.43
CA SER A 25 -9.93 0.35 13.04
C SER A 25 -9.66 -0.57 14.22
N LEU A 26 -10.67 -0.80 15.07
CA LEU A 26 -10.58 -1.74 16.20
C LEU A 26 -10.37 -3.20 15.75
N TYR A 27 -10.72 -3.53 14.50
CA TYR A 27 -10.43 -4.84 13.93
C TYR A 27 -9.07 -4.87 13.21
N LEU A 28 -8.84 -3.94 12.29
CA LEU A 28 -7.71 -3.94 11.38
C LEU A 28 -6.38 -3.58 12.06
N LEU A 29 -6.37 -2.61 12.98
CA LEU A 29 -5.14 -2.14 13.60
C LEU A 29 -4.54 -3.17 14.59
N PRO A 30 -5.33 -3.85 15.45
CA PRO A 30 -4.79 -4.91 16.30
C PRO A 30 -4.24 -6.09 15.49
N LEU A 31 -4.94 -6.53 14.44
CA LEU A 31 -4.43 -7.55 13.53
C LEU A 31 -3.10 -7.13 12.92
N ARG A 32 -3.01 -5.88 12.45
CA ARG A 32 -1.77 -5.33 11.90
C ARG A 32 -0.64 -5.29 12.92
N PHE A 33 -0.92 -4.91 14.17
CA PHE A 33 0.06 -4.92 15.26
C PHE A 33 0.65 -6.33 15.45
N ILE A 34 -0.21 -7.35 15.52
CA ILE A 34 0.21 -8.75 15.68
C ILE A 34 1.09 -9.19 14.50
N THR A 35 0.65 -8.95 13.27
CA THR A 35 1.39 -9.35 12.06
C THR A 35 2.73 -8.62 11.95
N TYR A 36 2.77 -7.32 12.20
CA TYR A 36 3.99 -6.52 12.12
C TYR A 36 4.97 -6.87 13.24
N LYS A 37 4.48 -7.28 14.41
CA LYS A 37 5.35 -7.78 15.46
C LYS A 37 6.03 -9.09 15.04
N LYS A 38 5.25 -10.05 14.50
CA LYS A 38 5.76 -11.33 13.98
C LYS A 38 6.79 -11.15 12.86
N ARG A 39 6.56 -10.19 11.95
CA ARG A 39 7.45 -9.86 10.83
C ARG A 39 8.60 -8.89 11.17
N ALA A 40 8.77 -8.53 12.44
CA ALA A 40 9.77 -7.57 12.88
C ALA A 40 9.61 -6.12 12.36
N TRP A 41 8.47 -5.77 11.77
CA TRP A 41 8.12 -4.48 11.14
C TRP A 41 7.37 -3.48 12.05
N HIS A 42 7.29 -3.74 13.34
CA HIS A 42 6.52 -2.91 14.27
C HIS A 42 6.99 -1.45 14.42
N TYR A 43 8.16 -1.07 13.87
CA TYR A 43 8.58 0.34 13.87
C TYR A 43 7.81 1.20 12.86
N PHE A 44 7.21 0.59 11.83
CA PHE A 44 6.27 1.30 10.94
C PHE A 44 5.00 1.76 11.67
N LEU A 45 4.66 1.16 12.82
CA LEU A 45 3.49 1.57 13.59
C LEU A 45 3.65 2.93 14.28
N PHE A 46 4.87 3.50 14.28
CA PHE A 46 5.13 4.86 14.76
C PHE A 46 5.00 5.92 13.66
N ASP A 47 4.67 5.53 12.43
CA ASP A 47 4.51 6.50 11.34
C ASP A 47 3.28 7.40 11.54
N LEU A 48 3.30 8.55 10.85
CA LEU A 48 2.32 9.64 10.99
C LEU A 48 0.87 9.15 10.82
N CYS A 49 0.62 8.21 9.91
CA CYS A 49 -0.73 7.71 9.67
C CYS A 49 -1.34 7.08 10.92
N TYR A 50 -0.62 6.27 11.69
CA TYR A 50 -1.12 5.70 12.94
C TYR A 50 -1.38 6.77 13.99
N TYR A 51 -0.45 7.71 14.12
CA TYR A 51 -0.60 8.83 15.06
C TYR A 51 -1.85 9.65 14.74
N VAL A 52 -2.04 10.07 13.49
CA VAL A 52 -3.21 10.85 13.08
C VAL A 52 -4.50 10.05 13.22
N ASN A 53 -4.52 8.74 12.95
CA ASN A 53 -5.69 7.90 13.20
C ASN A 53 -6.08 7.93 14.70
N ILE A 54 -5.11 7.86 15.63
CA ILE A 54 -5.37 7.98 17.07
C ILE A 54 -5.96 9.37 17.40
N ILE A 55 -5.33 10.44 16.91
CA ILE A 55 -5.80 11.81 17.14
C ILE A 55 -7.21 12.03 16.56
N ASN A 56 -7.52 11.41 15.42
CA ASN A 56 -8.86 11.42 14.83
C ASN A 56 -9.89 10.78 15.76
N PHE A 57 -9.59 9.64 16.38
CA PHE A 57 -10.51 9.00 17.34
C PHE A 57 -10.67 9.82 18.62
N ILE A 58 -9.60 10.46 19.10
CA ILE A 58 -9.69 11.40 20.23
C ILE A 58 -10.67 12.52 19.89
N TYR A 59 -10.58 13.10 18.69
CA TYR A 59 -11.55 14.12 18.27
C TYR A 59 -12.98 13.56 18.19
N ILE A 60 -13.18 12.44 17.48
CA ILE A 60 -14.53 11.90 17.21
C ILE A 60 -15.27 11.53 18.50
N TRP A 61 -14.56 10.95 19.48
CA TRP A 61 -15.19 10.36 20.67
C TRP A 61 -15.00 11.18 21.93
N LEU A 62 -13.87 11.86 22.11
CA LEU A 62 -13.55 12.55 23.38
C LEU A 62 -13.73 14.06 23.29
N LEU A 63 -13.36 14.68 22.16
CA LEU A 63 -13.30 16.14 22.03
C LEU A 63 -14.03 16.69 20.79
N PRO A 64 -15.30 16.33 20.53
CA PRO A 64 -16.03 16.73 19.32
C PRO A 64 -16.38 18.23 19.27
N SER A 65 -16.26 18.95 20.39
CA SER A 65 -16.48 20.40 20.50
C SER A 65 -15.21 21.23 20.28
N ASN A 66 -14.04 20.58 20.18
CA ASN A 66 -12.75 21.23 20.04
C ASN A 66 -12.49 21.60 18.56
N ALA A 67 -12.73 22.86 18.23
CA ALA A 67 -12.53 23.41 16.89
C ALA A 67 -11.06 23.32 16.42
N ALA A 68 -10.10 23.59 17.30
CA ALA A 68 -8.69 23.57 16.93
C ALA A 68 -8.23 22.14 16.55
N LEU A 69 -8.66 21.16 17.34
CA LEU A 69 -8.37 19.74 17.07
C LEU A 69 -9.04 19.27 15.78
N PHE A 70 -10.30 19.65 15.53
CA PHE A 70 -10.97 19.33 14.27
C PHE A 70 -10.19 19.83 13.06
N VAL A 71 -9.73 21.10 13.08
CA VAL A 71 -8.95 21.68 11.98
C VAL A 71 -7.68 20.87 11.73
N ALA A 72 -6.95 20.50 12.79
CA ALA A 72 -5.74 19.69 12.66
C ALA A 72 -6.06 18.29 12.07
N CYS A 73 -7.08 17.61 12.59
CA CYS A 73 -7.50 16.29 12.09
C CYS A 73 -7.94 16.33 10.62
N TYR A 74 -8.75 17.34 10.24
CA TYR A 74 -9.22 17.52 8.87
C TYR A 74 -8.03 17.73 7.92
N CYS A 75 -7.12 18.65 8.27
CA CYS A 75 -5.96 18.98 7.45
C CYS A 75 -4.99 17.79 7.31
N LEU A 76 -4.64 17.11 8.41
CA LEU A 76 -3.70 15.99 8.36
C LEU A 76 -4.29 14.77 7.65
N SER A 77 -5.60 14.54 7.78
CA SER A 77 -6.30 13.46 7.09
C SER A 77 -6.34 13.67 5.57
N HIS A 78 -6.71 14.88 5.11
CA HIS A 78 -6.78 15.20 3.68
C HIS A 78 -5.42 15.51 3.06
N GLY A 79 -4.46 15.96 3.85
CA GLY A 79 -3.12 16.28 3.37
C GLY A 79 -2.22 15.06 3.32
N PRO A 80 -1.29 14.90 4.29
CA PRO A 80 -0.26 13.88 4.22
C PRO A 80 -0.81 12.44 4.23
N LEU A 81 -1.93 12.17 4.92
CA LEU A 81 -2.48 10.80 4.96
C LEU A 81 -3.07 10.36 3.63
N ALA A 82 -3.99 11.15 3.04
CA ALA A 82 -4.58 10.81 1.75
C ALA A 82 -3.54 10.89 0.63
N SER A 83 -2.68 11.91 0.62
CA SER A 83 -1.63 12.07 -0.39
C SER A 83 -0.60 10.94 -0.36
N ALA A 84 -0.41 10.29 0.79
CA ALA A 84 0.46 9.13 0.90
C ALA A 84 0.01 7.96 0.02
N VAL A 85 -1.26 7.89 -0.39
CA VAL A 85 -1.72 6.89 -1.38
C VAL A 85 -0.99 7.04 -2.70
N ILE A 86 -0.76 8.27 -3.15
CA ILE A 86 -0.03 8.58 -4.37
C ILE A 86 1.46 8.30 -4.14
N THR A 87 2.02 8.91 -3.09
CA THR A 87 3.46 8.94 -2.84
C THR A 87 4.03 7.55 -2.50
N TRP A 88 3.34 6.80 -1.65
CA TRP A 88 3.74 5.45 -1.23
C TRP A 88 3.13 4.36 -2.11
N ARG A 89 2.46 4.76 -3.19
CA ARG A 89 1.77 3.87 -4.13
C ARG A 89 0.91 2.83 -3.40
N ASN A 90 0.13 3.28 -2.40
CA ASN A 90 -0.76 2.37 -1.70
C ASN A 90 -1.77 1.80 -2.70
N SER A 91 -1.88 0.47 -2.72
CA SER A 91 -2.63 -0.27 -3.73
C SER A 91 -3.91 -0.86 -3.14
N LEU A 92 -5.00 -0.77 -3.88
CA LEU A 92 -6.20 -1.55 -3.59
C LEU A 92 -6.03 -2.96 -4.16
N VAL A 93 -5.82 -3.94 -3.27
CA VAL A 93 -5.67 -5.36 -3.62
C VAL A 93 -6.64 -6.15 -2.75
N PHE A 94 -7.75 -6.63 -3.31
CA PHE A 94 -8.90 -7.10 -2.53
C PHE A 94 -8.62 -8.33 -1.64
N HIS A 95 -7.66 -9.16 -2.02
CA HIS A 95 -7.30 -10.39 -1.31
C HIS A 95 -6.13 -10.21 -0.33
N ASP A 96 -5.45 -9.05 -0.36
CA ASP A 96 -4.31 -8.77 0.50
C ASP A 96 -4.72 -7.87 1.67
N GLN A 97 -4.82 -8.48 2.85
CA GLN A 97 -5.23 -7.80 4.08
C GLN A 97 -4.28 -6.68 4.50
N GLU A 98 -2.97 -6.79 4.25
CA GLU A 98 -1.99 -5.76 4.60
C GLU A 98 -2.13 -4.54 3.70
N LYS A 99 -2.35 -4.76 2.41
CA LYS A 99 -2.62 -3.69 1.43
C LYS A 99 -3.96 -3.00 1.72
N VAL A 100 -5.01 -3.77 2.02
CA VAL A 100 -6.31 -3.21 2.43
C VAL A 100 -6.18 -2.38 3.71
N THR A 101 -5.47 -2.88 4.73
CA THR A 101 -5.28 -2.14 5.98
C THR A 101 -4.46 -0.86 5.78
N SER A 102 -3.44 -0.91 4.91
CA SER A 102 -2.65 0.28 4.54
C SER A 102 -3.51 1.32 3.85
N LEU A 103 -4.29 0.91 2.85
CA LEU A 103 -5.17 1.85 2.16
C LEU A 103 -6.23 2.45 3.10
N PHE A 104 -6.78 1.64 4.00
CA PHE A 104 -7.77 2.06 4.99
C PHE A 104 -7.26 3.20 5.88
N ILE A 105 -6.08 3.05 6.49
CA ILE A 105 -5.53 4.09 7.39
C ILE A 105 -5.17 5.40 6.68
N HIS A 106 -5.07 5.39 5.35
CA HIS A 106 -4.73 6.54 4.53
C HIS A 106 -5.96 7.23 3.90
N ILE A 107 -6.97 6.48 3.47
CA ILE A 107 -8.17 7.04 2.80
C ILE A 107 -9.33 7.28 3.77
N TYR A 108 -9.60 6.33 4.66
CA TYR A 108 -10.79 6.36 5.53
C TYR A 108 -10.86 7.61 6.43
N PRO A 109 -9.73 8.16 6.93
CA PRO A 109 -9.72 9.44 7.63
C PRO A 109 -10.29 10.59 6.79
N ALA A 110 -9.75 10.82 5.59
CA ALA A 110 -10.20 11.90 4.72
C ALA A 110 -11.67 11.71 4.31
N PHE A 111 -12.05 10.47 4.01
CA PHE A 111 -13.45 10.11 3.75
C PHE A 111 -14.35 10.47 4.93
N THR A 112 -14.00 10.06 6.15
CA THR A 112 -14.80 10.34 7.36
C THR A 112 -14.94 11.83 7.61
N PHE A 113 -13.85 12.60 7.52
CA PHE A 113 -13.89 14.05 7.75
C PHE A 113 -14.59 14.80 6.61
N THR A 114 -14.55 14.31 5.37
CA THR A 114 -15.39 14.80 4.27
C THR A 114 -16.87 14.61 4.60
N VAL A 115 -17.25 13.42 5.08
CA VAL A 115 -18.65 13.15 5.46
C VAL A 115 -19.08 14.05 6.61
N ILE A 116 -18.30 14.12 7.70
CA ILE A 116 -18.58 14.99 8.84
C ILE A 116 -18.81 16.43 8.41
N ARG A 117 -17.97 16.97 7.52
CA ARG A 117 -18.06 18.37 7.09
C ARG A 117 -19.20 18.64 6.11
N HIS A 118 -19.45 17.74 5.16
CA HIS A 118 -20.25 18.04 3.96
C HIS A 118 -21.56 17.27 3.86
N PHE A 119 -21.67 16.10 4.48
CA PHE A 119 -22.77 15.16 4.22
C PHE A 119 -23.42 14.58 5.48
N TYR A 120 -22.90 14.88 6.67
CA TYR A 120 -23.43 14.37 7.92
C TYR A 120 -24.74 15.12 8.30
N PRO A 121 -25.88 14.43 8.45
CA PRO A 121 -27.13 15.06 8.84
C PRO A 121 -27.06 15.54 10.28
N GLY A 122 -27.36 16.83 10.54
CA GLY A 122 -27.26 17.39 11.88
C GLY A 122 -25.82 17.43 12.43
N ALA A 123 -24.82 17.62 11.55
CA ALA A 123 -23.39 17.53 11.91
C ALA A 123 -23.02 18.35 13.16
N SER A 124 -23.59 19.55 13.31
CA SER A 124 -23.32 20.45 14.44
C SER A 124 -23.80 19.92 15.79
N GLU A 125 -24.79 19.02 15.83
CA GLU A 125 -25.26 18.42 17.07
C GLU A 125 -24.26 17.39 17.58
N ARG A 126 -23.74 16.54 16.69
CA ARG A 126 -22.75 15.51 17.03
C ARG A 126 -21.33 16.05 17.14
N PHE A 127 -20.99 17.03 16.30
CA PHE A 127 -19.68 17.67 16.18
C PHE A 127 -19.81 19.20 16.32
N PRO A 128 -20.01 19.72 17.55
CA PRO A 128 -20.23 21.15 17.79
C PRO A 128 -19.06 22.05 17.36
N ALA A 129 -17.87 21.49 17.16
CA ALA A 129 -16.73 22.21 16.57
C ALA A 129 -17.09 22.90 15.25
N LEU A 130 -17.97 22.30 14.42
CA LEU A 130 -18.36 22.82 13.12
C LEU A 130 -19.08 24.18 13.20
N LEU A 131 -19.80 24.46 14.30
CA LEU A 131 -20.46 25.74 14.52
C LEU A 131 -19.47 26.91 14.57
N LYS A 132 -18.23 26.64 14.99
CA LYS A 132 -17.16 27.63 15.12
C LYS A 132 -16.32 27.77 13.85
N ILE A 133 -16.54 26.92 12.85
CA ILE A 133 -15.65 26.78 11.68
C ILE A 133 -16.47 26.84 10.38
N THR A 134 -16.80 28.05 9.97
CA THR A 134 -17.44 28.30 8.68
C THR A 134 -16.45 28.11 7.52
N ARG A 135 -15.21 28.59 7.68
CA ARG A 135 -14.10 28.44 6.73
C ARG A 135 -12.80 28.20 7.49
N LEU A 136 -11.82 27.58 6.83
CA LEU A 136 -10.47 27.43 7.39
C LEU A 136 -9.66 28.70 7.12
N ASP A 137 -9.18 29.32 8.19
CA ASP A 137 -8.12 30.32 8.09
C ASP A 137 -6.79 29.61 7.74
N PRO A 138 -6.12 29.94 6.61
CA PRO A 138 -4.98 29.16 6.16
C PRO A 138 -3.80 29.13 7.12
N VAL A 139 -3.47 30.29 7.72
CA VAL A 139 -2.33 30.39 8.63
C VAL A 139 -2.62 29.58 9.90
N ARG A 140 -3.79 29.76 10.49
CA ARG A 140 -4.21 29.01 11.68
C ARG A 140 -4.31 27.52 11.40
N ALA A 141 -4.84 27.12 10.24
CA ALA A 141 -4.95 25.70 9.87
C ALA A 141 -3.57 25.05 9.72
N LEU A 142 -2.62 25.74 9.06
CA LEU A 142 -1.24 25.29 8.94
C LEU A 142 -0.52 25.24 10.29
N LEU A 143 -0.73 26.22 11.17
CA LEU A 143 -0.14 26.21 12.51
C LEU A 143 -0.69 25.08 13.38
N LEU A 144 -2.01 24.87 13.37
CA LEU A 144 -2.65 23.81 14.18
C LEU A 144 -2.26 22.41 13.71
N SER A 145 -2.36 22.17 12.39
CA SER A 145 -1.95 20.88 11.81
C SER A 145 -0.43 20.68 11.91
N GLY A 146 0.36 21.73 11.70
CA GLY A 146 1.80 21.75 11.87
C GLY A 146 2.24 21.46 13.31
N ALA A 147 1.53 21.99 14.32
CA ALA A 147 1.83 21.69 15.72
C ALA A 147 1.65 20.20 16.06
N ILE A 148 0.54 19.59 15.62
CA ILE A 148 0.27 18.16 15.79
C ILE A 148 1.24 17.30 14.96
N TYR A 149 1.62 17.77 13.78
CA TYR A 149 2.66 17.10 12.99
C TYR A 149 4.02 17.15 13.69
N CYS A 150 4.43 18.32 14.19
CA CYS A 150 5.71 18.51 14.86
C CYS A 150 5.78 17.72 16.17
N SER A 151 4.69 17.62 16.93
CA SER A 151 4.65 16.76 18.12
C SER A 151 4.92 15.30 17.74
N TRP A 152 4.28 14.77 16.68
CA TRP A 152 4.59 13.45 16.15
C TRP A 152 6.05 13.35 15.68
N GLN A 153 6.53 14.32 14.90
CA GLN A 153 7.86 14.28 14.32
C GLN A 153 8.95 14.22 15.39
N LEU A 154 8.78 14.95 16.48
CA LEU A 154 9.66 14.91 17.65
C LEU A 154 9.63 13.55 18.34
N LEU A 155 8.44 12.97 18.55
CA LEU A 155 8.30 11.63 19.13
C LEU A 155 8.95 10.58 18.23
N TYR A 156 8.75 10.67 16.90
CA TYR A 156 9.36 9.77 15.93
C TYR A 156 10.89 9.89 15.94
N TYR A 157 11.40 11.12 15.88
CA TYR A 157 12.84 11.38 15.93
C TYR A 157 13.47 10.78 17.20
N LYS A 158 12.90 11.09 18.36
CA LYS A 158 13.40 10.58 19.64
C LYS A 158 13.30 9.06 19.74
N PHE A 159 12.08 8.52 19.66
CA PHE A 159 11.84 7.11 19.99
C PHE A 159 12.28 6.13 18.91
N VAL A 160 12.32 6.54 17.65
CA VAL A 160 12.69 5.66 16.53
C VAL A 160 14.12 5.95 16.09
N LEU A 161 14.43 7.19 15.71
CA LEU A 161 15.72 7.51 15.08
C LEU A 161 16.88 7.63 16.09
N VAL A 162 16.62 8.07 17.34
CA VAL A 162 17.64 8.14 18.39
C VAL A 162 17.68 6.85 19.22
N ASP A 163 16.58 6.51 19.92
CA ASP A 163 16.57 5.41 20.90
C ASP A 163 16.74 4.01 20.27
N ARG A 164 16.45 3.88 18.97
CA ARG A 164 16.53 2.60 18.24
C ARG A 164 17.56 2.60 17.12
N ARG A 165 18.40 3.63 17.04
CA ARG A 165 19.46 3.80 16.02
C ARG A 165 20.27 2.52 15.79
N HIS A 166 20.81 1.93 16.86
CA HIS A 166 21.62 0.72 16.78
C HIS A 166 20.88 -0.47 16.14
N LYS A 167 19.56 -0.60 16.38
CA LYS A 167 18.75 -1.69 15.79
C LYS A 167 18.38 -1.45 14.34
N ILE A 168 18.35 -0.18 13.91
CA ILE A 168 18.07 0.23 12.53
C ILE A 168 19.35 0.08 11.70
N GLU A 169 20.47 0.61 12.18
CA GLU A 169 21.78 0.52 11.53
C GLU A 169 22.25 -0.94 11.39
N SER A 170 21.94 -1.81 12.35
CA SER A 170 22.24 -3.24 12.27
C SER A 170 21.32 -4.02 11.31
N GLY A 171 20.39 -3.37 10.61
CA GLY A 171 19.43 -4.00 9.70
C GLY A 171 18.37 -4.90 10.36
N GLN A 172 18.32 -4.95 11.70
CA GLN A 172 17.36 -5.80 12.43
C GLN A 172 15.93 -5.26 12.35
N ARG A 173 15.78 -3.97 12.02
CA ARG A 173 14.51 -3.24 12.01
C ARG A 173 14.43 -2.28 10.82
N THR A 174 13.41 -2.46 10.01
CA THR A 174 13.08 -1.53 8.92
C THR A 174 12.19 -0.40 9.44
N THR A 175 12.51 0.83 9.03
CA THR A 175 11.70 2.04 9.23
C THR A 175 11.32 2.62 7.87
N SER A 176 10.39 3.57 7.85
CA SER A 176 10.06 4.33 6.65
C SER A 176 11.27 5.02 6.01
N PHE A 177 12.22 5.50 6.84
CA PHE A 177 13.48 6.05 6.35
C PHE A 177 14.34 4.99 5.63
N SER A 178 14.64 3.87 6.30
CA SER A 178 15.49 2.82 5.71
C SER A 178 14.83 2.16 4.50
N TYR A 179 13.50 2.02 4.51
CA TYR A 179 12.74 1.46 3.38
C TYR A 179 12.87 2.35 2.14
N LEU A 180 12.60 3.66 2.27
CA LEU A 180 12.68 4.59 1.15
C LEU A 180 14.10 4.79 0.65
N LEU A 181 15.09 4.78 1.56
CA LEU A 181 16.49 4.87 1.16
C LEU A 181 16.91 3.68 0.28
N ASN A 182 16.38 2.48 0.57
CA ASN A 182 16.68 1.28 -0.20
C ASN A 182 15.81 1.15 -1.48
N ASP A 183 14.67 1.83 -1.56
CA ASP A 183 13.82 1.88 -2.75
C ASP A 183 14.29 2.94 -3.76
N GLN A 184 15.37 2.62 -4.49
CA GLN A 184 15.93 3.48 -5.55
C GLN A 184 15.08 3.55 -6.83
N ARG A 185 13.95 2.82 -6.90
CA ARG A 185 13.03 2.93 -8.04
C ARG A 185 12.15 4.17 -7.93
N GLY A 186 11.84 4.61 -6.70
CA GLY A 186 11.04 5.79 -6.42
C GLY A 186 11.82 7.11 -6.52
N VAL A 187 11.11 8.20 -6.85
CA VAL A 187 11.69 9.56 -6.92
C VAL A 187 12.29 9.98 -5.57
N ILE A 188 11.65 9.58 -4.47
CA ILE A 188 12.09 9.93 -3.11
C ILE A 188 13.39 9.21 -2.74
N GLY A 189 13.51 7.91 -3.04
CA GLY A 189 14.74 7.16 -2.79
C GLY A 189 15.93 7.69 -3.59
N LYS A 190 15.69 8.10 -4.84
CA LYS A 190 16.68 8.79 -5.68
C LYS A 190 17.10 10.14 -5.12
N PHE A 191 16.14 10.93 -4.65
CA PHE A 191 16.46 12.23 -4.03
C PHE A 191 17.26 12.05 -2.73
N LEU A 192 16.88 11.07 -1.89
CA LEU A 192 17.59 10.76 -0.66
C LEU A 192 19.02 10.25 -0.89
N SER A 193 19.27 9.52 -1.99
CA SER A 193 20.62 9.03 -2.30
C SER A 193 21.57 10.15 -2.74
N LEU A 194 21.05 11.25 -3.30
CA LEU A 194 21.82 12.46 -3.61
C LEU A 194 22.29 13.22 -2.37
N ILE A 195 21.59 13.07 -1.24
CA ILE A 195 21.98 13.73 0.01
C ILE A 195 23.17 12.98 0.63
N PRO A 196 24.25 13.68 1.05
CA PRO A 196 25.39 13.03 1.68
C PRO A 196 24.96 12.26 2.95
N PRO A 197 25.56 11.09 3.25
CA PRO A 197 25.20 10.24 4.39
C PRO A 197 24.95 10.95 5.72
N PRO A 198 25.79 11.90 6.19
CA PRO A 198 25.57 12.56 7.49
C PRO A 198 24.31 13.44 7.54
N TYR A 199 23.76 13.83 6.39
CA TYR A 199 22.59 14.71 6.30
C TYR A 199 21.31 13.98 5.87
N ARG A 200 21.36 12.69 5.50
CA ARG A 200 20.19 11.96 4.95
C ARG A 200 19.01 11.90 5.91
N GLU A 201 19.26 11.61 7.19
CA GLU A 201 18.20 11.57 8.20
C GLU A 201 17.53 12.95 8.35
N LYS A 202 18.33 14.02 8.48
CA LYS A 202 17.82 15.40 8.59
C LYS A 202 17.08 15.83 7.33
N GLY A 203 17.61 15.49 6.16
CA GLY A 203 16.99 15.75 4.86
C GLY A 203 15.66 15.03 4.69
N PHE A 204 15.57 13.78 5.16
CA PHE A 204 14.32 13.03 5.20
C PHE A 204 13.27 13.71 6.09
N LEU A 205 13.64 14.07 7.33
CA LEU A 205 12.73 14.76 8.26
C LEU A 205 12.26 16.12 7.72
N GLY A 206 13.17 16.90 7.14
CA GLY A 206 12.84 18.18 6.51
C GLY A 206 11.93 18.00 5.29
N GLY A 207 12.21 17.01 4.45
CA GLY A 207 11.38 16.66 3.29
C GLY A 207 9.97 16.22 3.70
N GLN A 208 9.84 15.44 4.78
CA GLN A 208 8.53 15.06 5.33
C GLN A 208 7.74 16.28 5.80
N LEU A 209 8.38 17.25 6.46
CA LEU A 209 7.71 18.48 6.90
C LEU A 209 7.22 19.31 5.70
N VAL A 210 8.08 19.51 4.69
CA VAL A 210 7.69 20.21 3.45
C VAL A 210 6.53 19.49 2.76
N TYR A 211 6.61 18.16 2.66
CA TYR A 211 5.53 17.33 2.12
C TYR A 211 4.22 17.51 2.89
N ALA A 212 4.27 17.50 4.23
CA ALA A 212 3.08 17.69 5.07
C ALA A 212 2.45 19.08 4.84
N VAL A 213 3.27 20.14 4.79
CA VAL A 213 2.77 21.51 4.53
C VAL A 213 2.12 21.61 3.14
N LEU A 214 2.81 21.15 2.09
CA LEU A 214 2.31 21.24 0.72
C LEU A 214 1.01 20.44 0.51
N THR A 215 0.93 19.25 1.09
CA THR A 215 -0.25 18.40 0.96
C THR A 215 -1.45 18.90 1.75
N VAL A 216 -1.26 19.71 2.79
CA VAL A 216 -2.37 20.36 3.52
C VAL A 216 -3.02 21.48 2.72
N LEU A 217 -2.30 22.12 1.78
CA LEU A 217 -2.81 23.30 1.05
C LEU A 217 -4.15 23.06 0.32
N PRO A 218 -4.36 21.96 -0.44
CA PRO A 218 -5.65 21.69 -1.05
C PRO A 218 -6.78 21.60 -0.03
N ALA A 219 -6.54 20.96 1.12
CA ALA A 219 -7.54 20.80 2.18
C ALA A 219 -8.04 22.15 2.70
N VAL A 220 -7.10 23.07 2.92
CA VAL A 220 -7.35 24.42 3.44
C VAL A 220 -8.02 25.32 2.41
N LEU A 221 -7.50 25.33 1.18
CA LEU A 221 -7.91 26.29 0.15
C LEU A 221 -9.17 25.88 -0.59
N LEU A 222 -9.38 24.58 -0.81
CA LEU A 222 -10.42 24.07 -1.72
C LEU A 222 -11.38 23.09 -1.03
N LEU A 223 -10.86 22.02 -0.43
CA LEU A 223 -11.69 20.86 -0.05
C LEU A 223 -12.67 21.17 1.09
N TYR A 224 -12.28 22.02 2.05
CA TYR A 224 -13.14 22.35 3.17
C TYR A 224 -14.39 23.17 2.78
N ASN A 225 -14.24 24.01 1.76
CA ASN A 225 -15.29 24.97 1.36
C ASN A 225 -16.25 24.39 0.32
N SER A 226 -15.89 23.28 -0.34
CA SER A 226 -16.69 22.70 -1.42
C SER A 226 -16.76 21.18 -1.32
N SER A 227 -17.99 20.68 -1.19
CA SER A 227 -18.29 19.24 -1.21
C SER A 227 -17.88 18.59 -2.54
N ILE A 228 -18.00 19.32 -3.65
CA ILE A 228 -17.60 18.85 -4.99
C ILE A 228 -16.10 18.62 -5.04
N TRP A 229 -15.29 19.61 -4.66
CA TRP A 229 -13.83 19.46 -4.66
C TRP A 229 -13.36 18.38 -3.68
N SER A 230 -13.97 18.29 -2.50
CA SER A 230 -13.71 17.21 -1.54
C SER A 230 -14.01 15.83 -2.15
N GLY A 231 -15.15 15.70 -2.84
CA GLY A 231 -15.53 14.47 -3.55
C GLY A 231 -14.57 14.11 -4.69
N CYS A 232 -14.23 15.08 -5.56
CA CYS A 232 -13.26 14.90 -6.64
C CYS A 232 -11.90 14.45 -6.11
N PHE A 233 -11.44 15.04 -5.00
CA PHE A 233 -10.20 14.63 -4.35
C PHE A 233 -10.24 13.17 -3.87
N LEU A 234 -11.31 12.76 -3.18
CA LEU A 234 -11.45 11.37 -2.75
C LEU A 234 -11.53 10.39 -3.94
N ILE A 235 -12.24 10.75 -5.01
CA ILE A 235 -12.30 9.95 -6.24
C ILE A 235 -10.90 9.84 -6.87
N LEU A 236 -10.14 10.92 -6.95
CA LEU A 236 -8.78 10.92 -7.48
C LEU A 236 -7.87 9.98 -6.66
N ILE A 237 -7.85 10.13 -5.34
CA ILE A 237 -7.04 9.30 -4.45
C ILE A 237 -7.44 7.82 -4.58
N PHE A 238 -8.75 7.55 -4.65
CA PHE A 238 -9.26 6.21 -4.84
C PHE A 238 -8.85 5.64 -6.21
N ALA A 239 -8.98 6.41 -7.30
CA ALA A 239 -8.59 6.00 -8.65
C ALA A 239 -7.09 5.67 -8.73
N VAL A 240 -6.23 6.47 -8.08
CA VAL A 240 -4.79 6.17 -7.97
C VAL A 240 -4.56 4.85 -7.24
N SER A 241 -5.29 4.58 -6.16
CA SER A 241 -5.15 3.30 -5.45
C SER A 241 -5.56 2.09 -6.29
N VAL A 242 -6.59 2.24 -7.13
CA VAL A 242 -7.05 1.22 -8.08
C VAL A 242 -6.00 1.00 -9.16
N TRP A 243 -5.47 2.07 -9.74
CA TRP A 243 -4.38 2.01 -10.72
C TRP A 243 -3.14 1.31 -10.16
N ASN A 244 -2.73 1.67 -8.95
CA ASN A 244 -1.62 1.02 -8.24
C ASN A 244 -1.91 -0.47 -7.95
N GLY A 245 -3.17 -0.83 -7.68
CA GLY A 245 -3.62 -2.21 -7.54
C GLY A 245 -3.54 -2.99 -8.84
N GLY A 246 -4.02 -2.43 -9.95
CA GLY A 246 -3.92 -3.04 -11.27
C GLY A 246 -2.46 -3.29 -11.68
N GLY A 247 -1.58 -2.30 -11.47
CA GLY A 247 -0.14 -2.46 -11.70
C GLY A 247 0.48 -3.57 -10.86
N PHE A 248 0.08 -3.71 -9.59
CA PHE A 248 0.54 -4.81 -8.73
C PHE A 248 0.16 -6.19 -9.31
N TYR A 249 -1.08 -6.35 -9.77
CA TYR A 249 -1.52 -7.60 -10.37
C TYR A 249 -0.76 -7.91 -11.67
N ILE A 250 -0.55 -6.92 -12.54
CA ILE A 250 0.22 -7.10 -13.78
C ILE A 250 1.66 -7.52 -13.47
N GLU A 251 2.31 -6.88 -12.50
CA GLU A 251 3.69 -7.22 -12.13
C GLU A 251 3.80 -8.65 -11.56
N VAL A 252 2.89 -9.02 -10.67
CA VAL A 252 2.91 -10.35 -10.02
C VAL A 252 2.56 -11.46 -11.02
N PHE A 253 1.47 -11.31 -11.78
CA PHE A 253 1.08 -12.33 -12.76
C PHE A 253 2.01 -12.35 -13.97
N GLY A 254 2.49 -11.19 -14.43
CA GLY A 254 3.44 -11.09 -15.53
C GLY A 254 4.75 -11.81 -15.21
N ARG A 255 5.35 -11.57 -14.04
CA ARG A 255 6.57 -12.28 -13.61
C ARG A 255 6.33 -13.78 -13.41
N LYS A 256 5.15 -14.18 -12.92
CA LYS A 256 4.80 -15.60 -12.79
C LYS A 256 4.72 -16.28 -14.15
N PHE A 257 4.03 -15.65 -15.10
CA PHE A 257 3.90 -16.14 -16.47
C PHE A 257 5.24 -16.17 -17.21
N GLU A 258 6.07 -15.15 -17.03
CA GLU A 258 7.44 -15.10 -17.57
C GLU A 258 8.28 -16.28 -17.07
N ARG A 259 8.25 -16.57 -15.76
CA ARG A 259 8.94 -17.73 -15.18
C ARG A 259 8.40 -19.06 -15.70
N GLU A 260 7.08 -19.19 -15.84
CA GLU A 260 6.45 -20.40 -16.40
C GLU A 260 6.83 -20.59 -17.87
N LEU A 261 6.89 -19.52 -18.66
CA LEU A 261 7.37 -19.56 -20.03
C LEU A 261 8.85 -19.93 -20.13
N GLU A 262 9.69 -19.37 -19.26
CA GLU A 262 11.11 -19.74 -19.18
C GLU A 262 11.30 -21.21 -18.81
N ALA A 263 10.52 -21.71 -17.84
CA ALA A 263 10.53 -23.12 -17.45
C ALA A 263 10.10 -24.03 -18.62
N LEU A 264 9.00 -23.70 -19.30
CA LEU A 264 8.53 -24.44 -20.47
C LEU A 264 9.53 -24.41 -21.63
N ARG A 265 10.17 -23.26 -21.90
CA ARG A 265 11.24 -23.15 -22.91
C ARG A 265 12.42 -24.06 -22.57
N LYS A 266 12.80 -24.14 -21.29
CA LYS A 266 13.88 -25.01 -20.83
C LYS A 266 13.51 -26.49 -21.00
N GLU A 267 12.29 -26.89 -20.62
CA GLU A 267 11.80 -28.26 -20.79
C GLU A 267 11.76 -28.70 -22.26
N LEU A 268 11.30 -27.83 -23.16
CA LEU A 268 11.31 -28.10 -24.60
C LEU A 268 12.73 -28.20 -25.16
N GLY A 269 13.66 -27.36 -24.70
CA GLY A 269 15.07 -27.45 -25.06
C GLY A 269 15.70 -28.79 -24.62
N GLU A 270 15.44 -29.21 -23.37
CA GLU A 270 15.90 -30.49 -22.84
C GLU A 270 15.25 -31.68 -23.56
N ALA A 271 13.98 -31.58 -23.98
CA ALA A 271 13.31 -32.60 -24.78
C ALA A 271 13.90 -32.70 -26.19
N ALA A 272 14.23 -31.57 -26.82
CA ALA A 272 14.87 -31.53 -28.14
C ALA A 272 16.30 -32.09 -28.11
N ILE A 273 17.06 -31.86 -27.03
CA ILE A 273 18.39 -32.47 -26.83
C ILE A 273 18.26 -33.98 -26.63
N ARG A 274 17.29 -34.43 -25.82
CA ARG A 274 17.02 -35.86 -25.62
C ARG A 274 16.61 -36.58 -26.91
N SER A 275 15.84 -35.93 -27.78
CA SER A 275 15.43 -36.53 -29.06
C SER A 275 16.55 -36.52 -30.10
N SER A 276 17.44 -35.52 -30.11
CA SER A 276 18.60 -35.46 -31.02
C SER A 276 19.77 -36.37 -30.62
N GLY A 277 19.85 -36.79 -29.35
CA GLY A 277 20.82 -37.77 -28.86
C GLY A 277 20.49 -39.24 -29.18
N THR A 278 19.38 -39.53 -29.86
CA THR A 278 18.99 -40.90 -30.24
C THR A 278 19.05 -41.07 -31.76
N SER A 279 20.25 -41.36 -32.27
CA SER A 279 20.50 -41.97 -33.59
C SER A 279 21.41 -43.17 -33.31
N THR A 280 21.16 -44.44 -33.66
CA THR A 280 20.21 -45.14 -34.54
C THR A 280 20.28 -46.63 -34.11
N PRO A 281 19.20 -47.46 -34.07
CA PRO A 281 19.39 -48.90 -34.02
C PRO A 281 19.64 -49.40 -35.46
N THR A 282 20.82 -49.97 -35.70
CA THR A 282 21.11 -50.72 -36.94
C THR A 282 20.25 -51.98 -36.98
N ILE A 283 19.20 -51.98 -37.78
CA ILE A 283 18.47 -53.19 -38.14
C ILE A 283 19.15 -53.80 -39.37
N SER A 284 19.86 -54.91 -39.15
CA SER A 284 20.37 -55.78 -40.22
C SER A 284 19.34 -56.88 -40.51
N GLY A 285 18.96 -57.07 -41.78
CA GLY A 285 18.38 -58.33 -42.24
C GLY A 285 17.28 -58.28 -43.31
N THR A 286 17.71 -58.11 -44.57
CA THR A 286 17.23 -58.75 -45.83
C THR A 286 15.76 -58.70 -46.32
N PRO A 287 15.53 -58.63 -47.66
CA PRO A 287 14.21 -58.46 -48.28
C PRO A 287 13.58 -59.78 -48.73
N LEU A 288 12.24 -59.90 -48.72
CA LEU A 288 11.38 -60.22 -49.88
C LEU A 288 9.89 -60.40 -49.47
N GLU A 289 9.03 -60.11 -50.44
CA GLU A 289 7.62 -60.52 -50.63
C GLU A 289 6.48 -59.59 -50.18
N THR A 290 5.89 -59.00 -51.23
CA THR A 290 4.50 -58.56 -51.45
C THR A 290 3.45 -59.24 -50.58
N ASP A 291 2.58 -58.44 -49.95
CA ASP A 291 1.18 -58.40 -50.39
C ASP A 291 0.43 -57.14 -49.92
N SER A 292 -0.72 -56.95 -50.55
CA SER A 292 -1.52 -55.75 -50.73
C SER A 292 -2.45 -55.34 -49.57
N SER A 293 -2.90 -54.08 -49.65
CA SER A 293 -4.16 -53.49 -49.12
C SER A 293 -4.25 -53.01 -47.65
N SER A 294 -4.40 -51.70 -47.45
CA SER A 294 -5.65 -51.04 -47.03
C SER A 294 -5.40 -49.64 -46.41
N VAL A 295 -6.23 -48.69 -46.83
CA VAL A 295 -6.27 -47.28 -46.43
C VAL A 295 -6.97 -47.13 -45.07
N GLY A 296 -6.42 -46.32 -44.16
CA GLY A 296 -7.06 -45.98 -42.89
C GLY A 296 -6.54 -44.68 -42.30
N SER A 297 -7.30 -43.60 -42.51
CA SER A 297 -7.13 -42.24 -41.97
C SER A 297 -7.36 -42.19 -40.46
N ILE A 298 -6.48 -41.51 -39.69
CA ILE A 298 -6.72 -41.16 -38.28
C ILE A 298 -6.33 -39.69 -38.04
N SER A 299 -7.33 -38.91 -37.57
CA SER A 299 -7.22 -37.54 -37.07
C SER A 299 -6.95 -37.57 -35.55
N PRO A 300 -6.13 -36.67 -34.96
CA PRO A 300 -5.87 -36.72 -33.52
C PRO A 300 -6.85 -35.85 -32.72
N GLU A 301 -7.47 -36.48 -31.73
CA GLU A 301 -8.32 -35.89 -30.72
C GLU A 301 -7.50 -35.25 -29.58
N ARG A 302 -7.87 -34.03 -29.18
CA ARG A 302 -7.20 -33.21 -28.17
C ARG A 302 -7.76 -33.51 -26.77
N GLN A 303 -7.03 -34.26 -25.95
CA GLN A 303 -7.36 -34.42 -24.52
C GLN A 303 -6.87 -33.22 -23.69
N SER A 304 -7.76 -32.72 -22.83
CA SER A 304 -7.50 -31.66 -21.85
C SER A 304 -7.19 -32.27 -20.47
N VAL A 305 -6.21 -31.74 -19.76
CA VAL A 305 -5.78 -32.23 -18.43
C VAL A 305 -6.46 -31.40 -17.32
N PRO A 306 -6.99 -32.00 -16.23
CA PRO A 306 -7.72 -31.27 -15.19
C PRO A 306 -6.80 -30.58 -14.16
N LEU A 307 -7.18 -29.36 -13.78
CA LEU A 307 -6.61 -28.57 -12.67
C LEU A 307 -6.99 -29.16 -11.31
N THR A 308 -6.22 -30.08 -10.73
CA THR A 308 -6.44 -30.45 -9.31
C THR A 308 -5.21 -30.74 -8.46
N ASN A 309 -3.99 -30.74 -8.99
CA ASN A 309 -2.78 -30.93 -8.16
C ASN A 309 -1.81 -29.77 -8.31
N MET A 310 -1.95 -28.73 -7.49
CA MET A 310 -0.87 -27.76 -7.24
C MET A 310 -0.45 -27.84 -5.77
N PRO A 311 0.86 -27.93 -5.47
CA PRO A 311 1.37 -27.71 -4.12
C PRO A 311 1.23 -26.22 -3.75
N PRO A 312 1.11 -25.88 -2.46
CA PRO A 312 0.99 -24.50 -2.03
C PRO A 312 2.26 -23.69 -2.40
N PRO A 313 2.13 -22.38 -2.64
CA PRO A 313 3.26 -21.54 -3.00
C PRO A 313 4.25 -21.47 -1.83
N ASP A 314 5.52 -21.72 -2.15
CA ASP A 314 6.64 -21.72 -1.22
C ASP A 314 6.91 -20.27 -0.73
N ASP A 315 6.88 -20.06 0.59
CA ASP A 315 7.02 -18.76 1.29
C ASP A 315 8.48 -18.23 1.32
N SER A 316 9.33 -18.69 0.39
CA SER A 316 10.77 -18.41 0.37
C SER A 316 11.15 -16.99 -0.11
N TRP A 317 10.18 -16.10 -0.33
CA TRP A 317 10.43 -14.70 -0.74
C TRP A 317 10.92 -13.77 0.37
N THR A 318 10.87 -14.17 1.64
CA THR A 318 11.24 -13.28 2.76
C THR A 318 12.70 -13.40 3.23
N SER A 319 13.46 -14.40 2.77
CA SER A 319 14.83 -14.65 3.27
C SER A 319 15.97 -14.19 2.34
N ARG A 320 15.68 -13.80 1.09
CA ARG A 320 16.73 -13.48 0.09
C ARG A 320 17.15 -12.00 0.00
N SER A 321 16.69 -11.13 0.91
CA SER A 321 17.15 -9.72 0.93
C SER A 321 18.41 -9.48 1.79
N ASN A 322 19.00 -10.50 2.40
CA ASN A 322 20.06 -10.32 3.42
C ASN A 322 21.45 -10.88 3.05
N HIS A 323 21.75 -11.18 1.78
CA HIS A 323 23.12 -11.47 1.39
C HIS A 323 23.63 -10.61 0.23
N GLU A 324 24.80 -10.03 0.49
CA GLU A 324 25.75 -9.35 -0.42
C GLU A 324 25.74 -7.82 -0.43
N VAL A 325 26.30 -7.24 0.64
CA VAL A 325 27.26 -6.14 0.51
C VAL A 325 28.55 -6.58 1.22
N LYS A 326 29.43 -7.25 0.49
CA LYS A 326 30.84 -7.36 0.86
C LYS A 326 31.46 -5.98 0.65
N ILE A 327 31.83 -5.33 1.74
CA ILE A 327 32.69 -4.15 1.76
C ILE A 327 34.09 -4.65 1.39
N ASN A 328 34.60 -4.23 0.23
CA ASN A 328 36.02 -4.26 -0.08
C ASN A 328 36.52 -2.81 -0.08
N ASN A 329 37.41 -2.54 0.90
CA ASN A 329 38.34 -1.43 1.08
C ASN A 329 37.91 0.01 0.75
#